data_AF-A0AB74KNQ1-F1
#
_entry.id   AF-A0AB74KNQ1-F1
#
_cell.length_a   1.000
_cell.length_b   1.000
_cell.length_c   1.000
_cell.angle_alpha   90.00
_cell.angle_beta   90.00
_cell.angle_gamma   90.00
#
_symmetry.space_group_name_H-M   'P 1'
#
loop_
_entity.id
_entity.type
_entity.pdbx_description
1 polymer ?
#
loop_
_entity_poly.entity_id
_entity_poly.type
_entity_poly.pdbx_seq_one_letter_code
_entity_poly.pdbx_strand_id
1 'polypeptide(L)'
;MVSLGRLRLAGRAKHAKGFSLIEILMVLVVIGFVTKMVAYSFDGGAEEELEKQALRLHTTINMASEFAILNQVELGFHLDQDTFEFLVFDGDKWVTFDREKLFAPIKVDERFKLTLNLDDLAWAQDNLLEQSNWRELMSGGDEDSLLELQKLKIPQVLILSSGEVSAFQLVYELKEEREPQYFIEGEFLAPVKFRMEPE
;
A
#
# COMPACT_ATOMS: atom_id res chain seq x y z
N MET A 1 62.66 28.06 -73.34
CA MET A 1 61.93 26.88 -72.80
C MET A 1 61.22 27.30 -71.52
N VAL A 2 60.07 26.67 -71.30
CA VAL A 2 58.96 27.02 -70.41
C VAL A 2 59.25 26.73 -68.92
N SER A 3 58.46 27.35 -68.04
CA SER A 3 58.02 26.88 -66.71
C SER A 3 58.94 27.07 -65.50
N LEU A 4 58.47 27.33 -64.27
CA LEU A 4 57.10 27.30 -63.73
C LEU A 4 57.08 28.14 -62.44
N GLY A 5 56.15 29.08 -62.32
CA GLY A 5 55.84 29.72 -61.05
C GLY A 5 55.29 28.71 -60.05
N ARG A 6 55.80 28.71 -58.81
CA ARG A 6 55.17 27.98 -57.70
C ARG A 6 54.38 28.96 -56.84
N LEU A 7 53.07 28.94 -57.03
CA LEU A 7 52.08 29.61 -56.19
C LEU A 7 52.10 28.95 -54.81
N ARG A 8 52.41 29.71 -53.75
CA ARG A 8 52.23 29.28 -52.36
C ARG A 8 50.74 29.36 -52.02
N LEU A 9 50.08 28.20 -51.92
CA LEU A 9 48.76 28.08 -51.32
C LEU A 9 48.87 28.32 -49.80
N ALA A 10 48.38 29.47 -49.35
CA ALA A 10 48.23 29.76 -47.92
C ALA A 10 47.12 28.87 -47.35
N GLY A 11 47.49 27.96 -46.46
CA GLY A 11 46.55 27.13 -45.70
C GLY A 11 45.68 28.00 -44.81
N ARG A 12 44.36 27.94 -45.01
CA ARG A 12 43.37 28.66 -44.19
C ARG A 12 43.25 27.94 -42.85
N ALA A 13 43.78 28.53 -41.79
CA ALA A 13 43.58 28.04 -40.43
C ALA A 13 42.08 28.00 -40.13
N LYS A 14 41.53 26.81 -39.86
CA LYS A 14 40.14 26.67 -39.38
C LYS A 14 40.11 27.17 -37.95
N HIS A 15 39.46 28.32 -37.72
CA HIS A 15 39.15 28.76 -36.36
C HIS A 15 38.27 27.71 -35.68
N ALA A 16 38.78 27.12 -34.60
CA ALA A 16 37.98 26.35 -33.68
C ALA A 16 36.96 27.29 -33.04
N LYS A 17 35.67 27.09 -33.32
CA LYS A 17 34.60 27.82 -32.64
C LYS A 17 34.51 27.27 -31.22
N GLY A 18 34.84 28.09 -30.23
CA GLY A 18 34.54 27.82 -28.83
C GLY A 18 33.04 27.93 -28.56
N PHE A 19 32.58 27.30 -27.50
CA PHE A 19 31.19 27.38 -27.05
C PHE A 19 30.85 28.80 -26.61
N SER A 20 29.64 29.26 -26.95
CA SER A 20 29.15 30.55 -26.50
C SER A 20 28.65 30.48 -25.05
N LEU A 21 28.74 31.58 -24.30
CA LEU A 21 28.17 31.68 -22.96
C LEU A 21 26.67 31.35 -22.97
N ILE A 22 25.94 31.77 -24.01
CA ILE A 22 24.51 31.49 -24.17
C ILE A 22 24.22 29.99 -24.33
N GLU A 23 25.15 29.25 -24.90
CA GLU A 23 25.00 27.81 -25.18
C GLU A 23 25.10 27.01 -23.89
N ILE A 24 26.06 27.36 -23.03
CA ILE A 24 26.15 26.77 -21.68
C ILE A 24 24.94 27.16 -20.83
N LEU A 25 24.49 28.41 -20.90
CA LEU A 25 23.29 28.85 -20.17
C LEU A 25 22.04 28.08 -20.62
N MET A 26 21.84 27.90 -21.92
CA MET A 26 20.72 27.13 -22.47
C MET A 26 20.78 25.67 -22.04
N VAL A 27 21.95 25.04 -22.07
CA VAL A 27 22.12 23.64 -21.61
C VAL A 27 21.72 23.50 -20.13
N LEU A 28 22.15 24.43 -19.27
CA LEU A 28 21.78 24.41 -17.85
C LEU A 28 20.26 24.59 -17.63
N VAL A 29 19.62 25.45 -18.43
CA VAL A 29 18.15 25.63 -18.39
C VAL A 29 17.43 24.36 -18.82
N VAL A 30 17.88 23.72 -19.91
CA VAL A 30 17.29 22.46 -20.40
C VAL A 30 17.48 21.35 -19.36
N ILE A 31 18.67 21.21 -18.77
CA ILE A 31 18.92 20.23 -17.70
C ILE A 31 18.00 20.52 -16.51
N GLY A 32 17.86 21.77 -16.09
CA GLY A 32 16.95 22.16 -15.00
C GLY A 32 15.48 21.79 -15.29
N PHE A 33 15.00 22.03 -16.52
CA PHE A 33 13.64 21.65 -16.93
C PHE A 33 13.45 20.13 -17.00
N VAL A 34 14.39 19.41 -17.62
CA VAL A 34 14.34 17.94 -17.73
C VAL A 34 14.39 17.30 -16.35
N THR A 35 15.19 17.83 -15.42
CA THR A 35 15.31 17.30 -14.06
C THR A 35 13.99 17.42 -13.29
N LYS A 36 13.26 18.53 -13.45
CA LYS A 36 11.91 18.70 -12.88
C LYS A 36 10.87 17.78 -13.52
N MET A 37 10.93 17.59 -14.84
CA MET A 37 9.96 16.75 -15.56
C MET A 37 10.12 15.26 -15.22
N VAL A 38 11.34 14.79 -14.99
CA VAL A 38 11.60 13.40 -14.57
C VAL A 38 11.05 13.13 -13.18
N ALA A 39 11.15 14.08 -12.23
CA ALA A 39 10.61 13.90 -10.87
C ALA A 39 9.09 13.71 -10.86
N TYR A 40 8.36 14.50 -11.65
CA TYR A 40 6.88 14.43 -11.73
C TYR A 40 6.37 13.13 -12.38
N SER A 41 7.17 12.50 -13.25
CA SER A 41 6.80 11.24 -13.91
C SER A 41 6.84 10.01 -12.99
N PHE A 42 7.51 10.10 -11.83
CA PHE A 42 7.52 9.02 -10.84
C PHE A 42 6.29 9.03 -9.94
N ASP A 43 5.65 10.18 -9.79
CA ASP A 43 4.55 10.39 -8.85
C ASP A 43 3.17 10.13 -9.48
N GLY A 44 2.95 10.58 -10.72
CA GLY A 44 1.64 10.43 -11.40
C GLY A 44 1.15 8.99 -11.68
N GLY A 45 1.94 7.96 -11.40
CA GLY A 45 1.50 6.56 -11.44
C GLY A 45 1.30 5.94 -10.06
N ALA A 46 1.80 6.57 -8.99
CA ALA A 46 1.70 6.06 -7.63
C ALA A 46 0.27 6.23 -7.08
N GLU A 47 -0.39 7.35 -7.39
CA GLU A 47 -1.79 7.60 -7.02
C GLU A 47 -2.76 6.61 -7.69
N GLU A 48 -2.65 6.42 -9.01
CA GLU A 48 -3.49 5.45 -9.73
C GLU A 48 -3.28 4.01 -9.22
N GLU A 49 -2.03 3.68 -8.86
CA GLU A 49 -1.72 2.38 -8.27
C GLU A 49 -2.26 2.27 -6.84
N LEU A 50 -2.18 3.33 -6.03
CA LEU A 50 -2.78 3.38 -4.70
C LEU A 50 -4.29 3.13 -4.76
N GLU A 51 -4.99 3.80 -5.67
CA GLU A 51 -6.43 3.59 -5.90
C GLU A 51 -6.75 2.13 -6.22
N LYS A 52 -5.99 1.55 -7.16
CA LYS A 52 -6.15 0.13 -7.55
C LYS A 52 -5.92 -0.81 -6.37
N GLN A 53 -4.90 -0.56 -5.56
CA GLN A 53 -4.60 -1.39 -4.40
C GLN A 53 -5.68 -1.25 -3.31
N ALA A 54 -6.18 -0.04 -3.07
CA ALA A 54 -7.28 0.21 -2.14
C ALA A 54 -8.58 -0.46 -2.59
N LEU A 55 -8.96 -0.30 -3.86
CA LEU A 55 -10.14 -0.95 -4.43
C LEU A 55 -10.02 -2.47 -4.42
N ARG A 56 -8.83 -3.00 -4.71
CA ARG A 56 -8.57 -4.44 -4.63
C ARG A 56 -8.74 -4.95 -3.21
N LEU A 57 -8.19 -4.26 -2.21
CA LEU A 57 -8.33 -4.64 -0.81
C LEU A 57 -9.80 -4.61 -0.35
N HIS A 58 -10.52 -3.54 -0.68
CA HIS A 58 -11.96 -3.41 -0.44
C HIS A 58 -12.75 -4.59 -1.03
N THR A 59 -12.51 -4.90 -2.31
CA THR A 59 -13.18 -6.00 -3.00
C THR A 59 -12.86 -7.33 -2.33
N THR A 60 -11.58 -7.56 -1.97
CA THR A 60 -11.14 -8.82 -1.37
C THR A 60 -11.75 -9.04 0.01
N ILE A 61 -11.92 -7.99 0.83
CA ILE A 61 -12.60 -8.06 2.12
C ILE A 61 -14.07 -8.46 1.95
N ASN A 62 -14.77 -7.86 0.98
CA ASN A 62 -16.16 -8.23 0.69
C ASN A 62 -16.26 -9.69 0.21
N MET A 63 -15.34 -10.13 -0.66
CA MET A 63 -15.28 -11.52 -1.10
C MET A 63 -14.97 -12.49 0.05
N ALA A 64 -14.14 -12.09 1.02
CA ALA A 64 -13.90 -12.89 2.22
C ALA A 64 -15.19 -13.04 3.04
N SER A 65 -16.00 -11.99 3.19
CA SER A 65 -17.30 -12.10 3.86
C SER A 65 -18.25 -13.03 3.12
N GLU A 66 -18.37 -12.91 1.80
CA GLU A 66 -19.18 -13.84 1.00
C GLU A 66 -18.69 -15.28 1.15
N PHE A 67 -17.37 -15.49 1.12
CA PHE A 67 -16.76 -16.80 1.31
C PHE A 67 -17.08 -17.38 2.69
N ALA A 68 -16.96 -16.58 3.76
CA ALA A 68 -17.26 -16.99 5.13
C ALA A 68 -18.71 -17.47 5.28
N ILE A 69 -19.66 -16.72 4.70
CA ILE A 69 -21.09 -17.08 4.68
C ILE A 69 -21.31 -18.38 3.91
N LEU A 70 -20.80 -18.47 2.68
CA LEU A 70 -21.05 -19.61 1.78
C LEU A 70 -20.43 -20.91 2.28
N ASN A 71 -19.26 -20.84 2.91
CA ASN A 71 -18.54 -22.01 3.41
C ASN A 71 -18.80 -22.29 4.88
N GLN A 72 -19.60 -21.45 5.55
CA GLN A 72 -19.89 -21.55 6.98
C GLN A 72 -18.60 -21.61 7.83
N VAL A 73 -17.64 -20.74 7.51
CA VAL A 73 -16.36 -20.62 8.22
C VAL A 73 -16.22 -19.23 8.83
N GLU A 74 -15.47 -19.14 9.92
CA GLU A 74 -15.06 -17.86 10.49
C GLU A 74 -13.73 -17.43 9.87
N LEU A 75 -13.74 -16.24 9.30
CA LEU A 75 -12.55 -15.58 8.80
C LEU A 75 -12.21 -14.39 9.68
N GLY A 76 -11.02 -13.89 9.50
CA GLY A 76 -10.62 -12.60 10.02
C GLY A 76 -9.43 -12.10 9.24
N PHE A 77 -8.98 -10.91 9.57
CA PHE A 77 -7.72 -10.41 9.07
C PHE A 77 -6.94 -9.72 10.17
N HIS A 78 -5.64 -9.62 9.96
CA HIS A 78 -4.80 -8.75 10.76
C HIS A 78 -3.80 -8.04 9.87
N LEU A 79 -3.35 -6.90 10.36
CA LEU A 79 -2.30 -6.10 9.78
C LEU A 79 -1.11 -6.10 10.75
N ASP A 80 0.01 -6.68 10.30
CA ASP A 80 1.28 -6.65 11.03
C ASP A 80 2.35 -5.96 10.18
N GLN A 81 2.87 -4.84 10.72
CA GLN A 81 3.83 -3.96 10.05
C GLN A 81 3.33 -3.50 8.67
N ASP A 82 3.78 -4.17 7.61
CA ASP A 82 3.43 -3.90 6.21
C ASP A 82 2.81 -5.13 5.53
N THR A 83 2.28 -6.09 6.30
CA THR A 83 1.65 -7.30 5.77
C THR A 83 0.22 -7.42 6.25
N PHE A 84 -0.72 -7.37 5.31
CA PHE A 84 -2.12 -7.68 5.53
C PHE A 84 -2.36 -9.16 5.23
N GLU A 85 -2.95 -9.92 6.15
CA GLU A 85 -3.27 -11.32 5.88
C GLU A 85 -4.64 -11.72 6.42
N PHE A 86 -5.30 -12.59 5.65
CA PHE A 86 -6.50 -13.28 6.11
C PHE A 86 -6.13 -14.49 6.95
N LEU A 87 -6.91 -14.71 8.00
CA LEU A 87 -6.87 -15.88 8.85
C LEU A 87 -8.20 -16.63 8.74
N VAL A 88 -8.15 -17.94 8.94
CA VAL A 88 -9.32 -18.81 9.05
C VAL A 88 -9.25 -19.57 10.36
N PHE A 89 -10.40 -19.73 11.02
CA PHE A 89 -10.50 -20.57 12.20
C PHE A 89 -10.62 -22.05 11.78
N ASP A 90 -9.68 -22.90 12.23
CA ASP A 90 -9.66 -24.33 11.87
C ASP A 90 -10.45 -25.23 12.82
N GLY A 91 -11.07 -24.65 13.85
CA GLY A 91 -11.79 -25.34 14.91
C GLY A 91 -11.05 -25.37 16.26
N ASP A 92 -9.75 -25.13 16.25
CA ASP A 92 -8.90 -25.05 17.44
C ASP A 92 -8.21 -23.68 17.52
N LYS A 93 -7.67 -23.21 16.39
CA LYS A 93 -6.90 -21.96 16.33
C LYS A 93 -7.07 -21.22 15.01
N TRP A 94 -6.63 -19.97 15.03
CA TRP A 94 -6.50 -19.16 13.82
C TRP A 94 -5.22 -19.51 13.07
N VAL A 95 -5.36 -19.74 11.77
CA VAL A 95 -4.24 -20.03 10.87
C VAL A 95 -4.31 -19.14 9.64
N THR A 96 -3.17 -18.86 9.01
CA THR A 96 -3.14 -18.12 7.74
C THR A 96 -4.01 -18.81 6.70
N PHE A 97 -4.87 -18.03 6.04
CA PHE A 97 -5.76 -18.56 5.03
C PHE A 97 -5.07 -18.62 3.67
N ASP A 98 -4.47 -19.77 3.35
CA ASP A 98 -3.67 -19.99 2.13
C ASP A 98 -4.35 -20.89 1.10
N ARG A 99 -5.59 -21.33 1.36
CA ARG A 99 -6.32 -22.26 0.48
C ARG A 99 -6.68 -21.65 -0.86
N GLU A 100 -6.87 -20.33 -0.91
CA GLU A 100 -7.09 -19.60 -2.16
C GLU A 100 -6.06 -18.50 -2.34
N LYS A 101 -5.56 -18.39 -3.57
CA LYS A 101 -4.59 -17.35 -3.93
C LYS A 101 -5.13 -15.93 -3.73
N LEU A 102 -6.45 -15.76 -3.77
CA LEU A 102 -7.12 -14.48 -3.56
C LEU A 102 -6.88 -13.94 -2.13
N PHE A 103 -6.80 -14.82 -1.14
CA PHE A 103 -6.66 -14.47 0.28
C PHE A 103 -5.23 -14.62 0.81
N ALA A 104 -4.28 -14.88 -0.08
CA ALA A 104 -2.87 -14.95 0.28
C ALA A 104 -2.39 -13.62 0.91
N PRO A 105 -1.41 -13.66 1.83
CA PRO A 105 -0.86 -12.47 2.46
C PRO A 105 -0.44 -11.40 1.44
N ILE A 106 -0.86 -10.17 1.69
CA ILE A 106 -0.61 -9.00 0.87
C ILE A 106 0.47 -8.17 1.55
N LYS A 107 1.66 -8.10 0.93
CA LYS A 107 2.69 -7.17 1.35
C LYS A 107 2.39 -5.79 0.75
N VAL A 108 2.28 -4.79 1.60
CA VAL A 108 2.11 -3.39 1.23
C VAL A 108 3.39 -2.90 0.54
N ASP A 109 3.23 -2.24 -0.61
CA ASP A 109 4.35 -1.64 -1.34
C ASP A 109 5.05 -0.58 -0.48
N GLU A 110 6.36 -0.46 -0.60
CA GLU A 110 7.15 0.46 0.22
C GLU A 110 6.72 1.93 0.04
N ARG A 111 6.14 2.29 -1.12
CA ARG A 111 5.64 3.64 -1.43
C ARG A 111 4.35 3.99 -0.68
N PHE A 112 3.62 2.99 -0.20
CA PHE A 112 2.32 3.17 0.42
C PHE A 112 2.35 2.82 1.90
N LYS A 113 1.33 3.26 2.62
CA LYS A 113 1.10 2.96 4.02
C LYS A 113 -0.34 2.53 4.20
N LEU A 114 -0.51 1.35 4.80
CA LEU A 114 -1.80 0.83 5.22
C LEU A 114 -1.85 0.93 6.75
N THR A 115 -2.90 1.55 7.28
CA THR A 115 -3.11 1.70 8.72
C THR A 115 -4.47 1.09 9.08
N LEU A 116 -4.52 0.30 10.15
CA LEU A 116 -5.76 -0.22 10.72
C LEU A 116 -6.09 0.56 12.01
N ASN A 117 -7.24 1.20 12.02
CA ASN A 117 -7.81 1.86 13.19
C ASN A 117 -9.00 1.04 13.70
N LEU A 118 -8.94 0.67 14.98
CA LEU A 118 -10.01 -0.05 15.69
C LEU A 118 -10.59 0.80 16.83
N ASP A 119 -9.77 1.69 17.38
CA ASP A 119 -10.15 2.61 18.45
C ASP A 119 -10.66 3.93 17.88
N ASP A 120 -11.48 4.65 18.65
CA ASP A 120 -12.02 5.98 18.33
C ASP A 120 -12.87 6.07 17.04
N LEU A 121 -13.44 4.94 16.61
CA LEU A 121 -14.40 4.91 15.52
C LEU A 121 -15.74 5.47 16.00
N ALA A 122 -16.19 6.57 15.39
CA ALA A 122 -17.45 7.24 15.77
C ALA A 122 -18.67 6.30 15.72
N TRP A 123 -18.64 5.27 14.87
CA TRP A 123 -19.68 4.24 14.74
C TRP A 123 -19.48 3.02 15.64
N ALA A 124 -18.31 2.83 16.24
CA ALA A 124 -18.01 1.70 17.13
C ALA A 124 -18.05 2.07 18.63
N GLN A 125 -18.30 3.35 18.96
CA GLN A 125 -18.32 3.84 20.35
C GLN A 125 -19.34 3.15 21.27
N ASP A 126 -20.34 2.46 20.73
CA ASP A 126 -21.32 1.68 21.51
C ASP A 126 -20.88 0.23 21.76
N ASN A 127 -19.72 -0.20 21.23
CA ASN A 127 -19.28 -1.60 21.26
C ASN A 127 -18.39 -1.92 22.47
N LEU A 128 -19.00 -1.95 23.66
CA LEU A 128 -18.33 -2.31 24.94
C LEU A 128 -17.98 -3.81 25.07
N LEU A 129 -18.30 -4.65 24.08
CA LEU A 129 -18.26 -6.12 24.20
C LEU A 129 -16.95 -6.76 23.72
N GLU A 130 -16.08 -6.05 22.99
CA GLU A 130 -14.89 -6.66 22.38
C GLU A 130 -13.63 -6.58 23.25
N GLN A 131 -13.54 -5.71 24.26
CA GLN A 131 -12.33 -5.58 25.09
C GLN A 131 -12.23 -6.56 26.27
N SER A 132 -13.34 -7.18 26.68
CA SER A 132 -13.40 -8.02 27.89
C SER A 132 -13.12 -9.50 27.61
N ASN A 133 -13.59 -10.03 26.49
CA ASN A 133 -13.63 -11.48 26.25
C ASN A 133 -12.24 -12.10 25.96
N TRP A 134 -11.35 -11.38 25.26
CA TRP A 134 -10.01 -11.92 24.94
C TRP A 134 -9.08 -11.95 26.16
N ARG A 135 -9.21 -10.98 27.07
CA ARG A 135 -8.31 -10.86 28.24
C ARG A 135 -8.63 -11.91 29.32
N GLU A 136 -9.89 -12.33 29.42
CA GLU A 136 -10.30 -13.45 30.27
C GLU A 136 -9.84 -14.80 29.71
N LEU A 137 -9.89 -15.02 28.40
CA LEU A 137 -9.38 -16.24 27.74
C LEU A 137 -7.85 -16.39 27.88
N MET A 138 -7.11 -15.28 27.91
CA MET A 138 -5.63 -15.27 27.98
C MET A 138 -5.06 -15.37 29.41
N SER A 139 -5.88 -15.25 30.46
CA SER A 139 -5.41 -15.19 31.85
C SER A 139 -5.37 -16.56 32.57
N GLY A 140 -5.65 -17.67 31.86
CA GLY A 140 -5.83 -19.00 32.46
C GLY A 140 -4.71 -20.03 32.25
N GLY A 141 -3.58 -19.70 31.62
CA GLY A 141 -2.54 -20.67 31.21
C GLY A 141 -1.17 -20.49 31.90
N ASP A 142 -0.49 -21.62 32.16
CA ASP A 142 0.85 -21.72 32.76
C ASP A 142 1.95 -21.00 31.94
N GLU A 143 3.08 -20.65 32.57
CA GLU A 143 4.17 -19.83 32.00
C GLU A 143 4.80 -20.39 30.71
N ASP A 144 4.80 -21.72 30.50
CA ASP A 144 5.26 -22.35 29.24
C ASP A 144 4.26 -22.16 28.08
N SER A 145 2.97 -22.02 28.37
CA SER A 145 1.93 -21.73 27.38
C SER A 145 2.01 -20.28 26.87
N LEU A 146 2.52 -19.33 27.67
CA LEU A 146 2.65 -17.93 27.27
C LEU A 146 3.60 -17.72 26.06
N LEU A 147 4.64 -18.54 25.91
CA LEU A 147 5.59 -18.45 24.80
C LEU A 147 5.04 -19.04 23.49
N GLU A 148 4.13 -20.02 23.57
CA GLU A 148 3.40 -20.53 22.40
C GLU A 148 2.23 -19.62 22.01
N LEU A 149 1.55 -19.02 22.99
CA LEU A 149 0.48 -18.04 22.80
C LEU A 149 0.98 -16.76 22.10
N GLN A 150 2.21 -16.31 22.38
CA GLN A 150 2.83 -15.17 21.69
C GLN A 150 3.08 -15.41 20.19
N LYS A 151 3.06 -16.66 19.71
CA LYS A 151 3.24 -17.00 18.29
C LYS A 151 1.92 -17.20 17.54
N LEU A 152 0.81 -17.28 18.25
CA LEU A 152 -0.50 -17.45 17.63
C LEU A 152 -0.95 -16.10 17.07
N LYS A 153 -0.98 -16.01 15.74
CA LYS A 153 -1.57 -14.88 15.03
C LYS A 153 -3.06 -14.86 15.31
N ILE A 154 -3.55 -13.81 15.94
CA ILE A 154 -4.98 -13.58 16.19
C ILE A 154 -5.50 -12.52 15.22
N PRO A 155 -6.72 -12.66 14.69
CA PRO A 155 -7.31 -11.64 13.85
C PRO A 155 -7.59 -10.38 14.67
N GLN A 156 -7.34 -9.22 14.06
CA GLN A 156 -7.70 -7.92 14.61
C GLN A 156 -9.14 -7.54 14.26
N VAL A 157 -9.64 -8.04 13.12
CA VAL A 157 -11.01 -7.88 12.65
C VAL A 157 -11.58 -9.25 12.33
N LEU A 158 -12.77 -9.55 12.87
CA LEU A 158 -13.49 -10.78 12.59
C LEU A 158 -14.47 -10.60 11.42
N ILE A 159 -14.61 -11.66 10.62
CA ILE A 159 -15.56 -11.80 9.52
C ILE A 159 -16.31 -13.12 9.76
N LEU A 160 -17.52 -13.02 10.28
CA LEU A 160 -18.29 -14.17 10.73
C LEU A 160 -19.13 -14.76 9.59
N SER A 161 -19.43 -16.05 9.68
CA SER A 161 -20.31 -16.74 8.72
C SER A 161 -21.77 -16.24 8.76
N SER A 162 -22.14 -15.42 9.74
CA SER A 162 -23.42 -14.71 9.80
C SER A 162 -23.50 -13.54 8.82
N GLY A 163 -22.36 -13.08 8.28
CA GLY A 163 -22.22 -11.85 7.51
C GLY A 163 -21.89 -10.62 8.37
N GLU A 164 -21.71 -10.82 9.67
CA GLU A 164 -21.20 -9.81 10.59
C GLU A 164 -19.70 -9.61 10.40
N VAL A 165 -19.27 -8.37 10.52
CA VAL A 165 -17.88 -7.94 10.41
C VAL A 165 -17.59 -7.00 11.58
N SER A 166 -16.52 -7.24 12.35
CA SER A 166 -16.12 -6.33 13.44
C SER A 166 -15.91 -4.91 12.90
N ALA A 167 -16.17 -3.90 13.72
CA ALA A 167 -16.00 -2.51 13.29
C ALA A 167 -14.52 -2.19 13.06
N PHE A 168 -14.20 -1.54 11.94
CA PHE A 168 -12.83 -1.14 11.62
C PHE A 168 -12.79 0.03 10.62
N GLN A 169 -11.64 0.71 10.57
CA GLN A 169 -11.27 1.59 9.47
C GLN A 169 -9.86 1.26 8.99
N LEU A 170 -9.72 0.90 7.73
CA LEU A 170 -8.41 0.84 7.05
C LEU A 170 -8.20 2.15 6.29
N VAL A 171 -7.01 2.72 6.44
CA VAL A 171 -6.56 3.92 5.72
C VAL A 171 -5.40 3.54 4.83
N TYR A 172 -5.52 3.77 3.53
CA TYR A 172 -4.48 3.53 2.55
C TYR A 172 -4.04 4.86 1.93
N GLU A 173 -2.76 5.20 2.10
CA GLU A 173 -2.17 6.49 1.72
C GLU A 173 -0.76 6.31 1.12
N LEU A 174 -0.24 7.33 0.44
CA LEU A 174 1.17 7.41 0.08
C LEU A 174 2.02 7.63 1.35
N LYS A 175 3.26 7.16 1.37
CA LYS A 175 4.18 7.43 2.50
C LYS A 175 4.74 8.85 2.47
N GLU A 176 5.01 9.37 1.27
CA GLU A 176 5.64 10.68 1.09
C GLU A 176 4.61 11.82 1.05
N GLU A 177 3.38 11.53 0.65
CA GLU A 177 2.27 12.47 0.54
C GLU A 177 1.06 11.93 1.31
N ARG A 178 0.32 12.81 1.99
CA ARG A 178 -0.80 12.38 2.83
C ARG A 178 -2.11 12.25 2.06
N GLU A 179 -2.20 12.81 0.87
CA GLU A 179 -3.41 12.85 0.06
C GLU A 179 -3.08 12.33 -1.35
N PRO A 180 -4.03 11.64 -2.03
CA PRO A 180 -5.36 11.27 -1.54
C PRO A 180 -5.32 10.13 -0.51
N GLN A 181 -6.33 10.08 0.36
CA GLN A 181 -6.54 8.98 1.30
C GLN A 181 -7.72 8.12 0.88
N TYR A 182 -7.52 6.81 0.90
CA TYR A 182 -8.59 5.83 0.69
C TYR A 182 -8.95 5.15 2.01
N PHE A 183 -10.24 5.17 2.34
CA PHE A 183 -10.82 4.60 3.54
C PHE A 183 -11.66 3.37 3.19
N ILE A 184 -11.44 2.27 3.91
CA ILE A 184 -12.28 1.08 3.88
C ILE A 184 -12.85 0.89 5.29
N GLU A 185 -14.16 0.98 5.43
CA GLU A 185 -14.83 1.09 6.72
C GLU A 185 -15.85 -0.06 6.91
N GLY A 186 -15.62 -0.88 7.92
CA GLY A 186 -16.59 -1.87 8.41
C GLY A 186 -17.37 -1.29 9.58
N GLU A 187 -18.69 -1.23 9.46
CA GLU A 187 -19.54 -0.77 10.56
C GLU A 187 -19.98 -1.94 11.44
N PHE A 188 -20.64 -2.97 10.88
CA PHE A 188 -20.96 -4.25 11.55
C PHE A 188 -21.32 -5.39 10.59
N LEU A 189 -21.51 -5.07 9.30
CA LEU A 189 -21.97 -5.98 8.26
C LEU A 189 -21.22 -5.69 6.97
N ALA A 190 -21.06 -6.70 6.13
CA ALA A 190 -20.67 -6.52 4.74
C ALA A 190 -21.90 -6.09 3.88
N PRO A 191 -21.70 -5.36 2.76
CA PRO A 191 -20.42 -4.91 2.24
C PRO A 191 -19.81 -3.75 3.04
N VAL A 192 -18.48 -3.73 3.14
CA VAL A 192 -17.74 -2.63 3.77
C VAL A 192 -17.77 -1.39 2.87
N LYS A 193 -17.74 -0.20 3.48
CA LYS A 193 -17.79 1.08 2.75
C LYS A 193 -16.42 1.40 2.16
N PHE A 194 -16.42 2.10 1.02
CA PHE A 194 -15.22 2.65 0.38
C PHE A 194 -15.41 4.16 0.21
N ARG A 195 -14.45 4.94 0.69
CA ARG A 195 -14.46 6.41 0.62
C ARG A 195 -13.09 6.91 0.21
N MET A 196 -13.07 7.97 -0.57
CA MET A 196 -11.85 8.71 -0.93
C MET A 196 -11.99 10.14 -0.40
N GLU A 197 -10.94 10.68 0.20
CA GLU A 197 -10.86 12.09 0.59
C GLU A 197 -9.85 12.79 -0.33
N PRO A 198 -10.30 13.72 -1.20
CA PRO A 198 -9.43 14.45 -2.11
C PRO A 198 -8.69 15.60 -1.41
N GLU A 199 -7.60 16.04 -2.06
CA GLU A 199 -6.79 17.25 -1.77
C GLU A 199 -7.63 18.54 -1.64
#